data_AF-A0A919J2F1-F1
#
_entry.id   AF-A0A919J2F1-F1
#
_cell.length_a   1.000
_cell.length_b   1.000
_cell.length_c   1.000
_cell.angle_alpha   90.00
_cell.angle_beta   90.00
_cell.angle_gamma   90.00
#
_symmetry.space_group_name_H-M   'P 1'
#
loop_
_entity.id
_entity.type
_entity.pdbx_description
1 polymer ?
#
loop_
_entity_poly.entity_id
_entity_poly.type
_entity_poly.pdbx_seq_one_letter_code
_entity_poly.pdbx_strand_id
1 'polypeptide(L)'
;MPATVHSLPIKGSISDGDGTPQVVLTERLVGYDTFLTGVLDIGQQRVPVRIITLDDVTVLRPVEATALAGATDTYSGVLHLSHGSRRRTIPEDLALEVSRRHRTLDLLDEAELRYALTFLEEATTETIRQARIAVIADAVASVDSPASEEPESNDGDHSAAAPALVTVDVGGTIGTTDSPGITAALVAASPLARRDAVRLLRERLHTAPAITDQVVEEVCRALRIPVTAFPRHATATPLRLFTFAAAALEQISVLLPVVTLSNVTCVEADLPQLRRLLAPWVNDHFPSSRIGYAKPDPRAFEAVAAQRRIDPTQMVHIGDDWECDILGATRVGARAIWISGGRPLPEATEAVKSNVLVATDLAAATGHVREICAGRYR
;
A
#
# COMPACT_ATOMS: atom_id res chain seq x y z
N MET A 1 -24.98 0.13 -2.38
CA MET A 1 -24.28 0.58 -3.60
C MET A 1 -23.09 1.40 -3.15
N PRO A 2 -21.86 1.17 -3.65
CA PRO A 2 -20.77 2.10 -3.40
C PRO A 2 -21.22 3.49 -3.88
N ALA A 3 -21.06 4.52 -3.06
CA ALA A 3 -21.43 5.87 -3.47
C ALA A 3 -20.47 6.30 -4.59
N THR A 4 -20.99 6.50 -5.80
CA THR A 4 -20.23 7.14 -6.88
C THR A 4 -19.75 8.50 -6.39
N VAL A 5 -18.44 8.71 -6.32
CA VAL A 5 -17.87 9.97 -5.81
C VAL A 5 -17.80 11.00 -6.93
N HIS A 6 -17.53 10.57 -8.17
CA HIS A 6 -17.52 11.43 -9.35
C HIS A 6 -18.01 10.72 -10.62
N SER A 7 -18.72 11.45 -11.48
CA SER A 7 -19.15 10.99 -12.80
C SER A 7 -18.57 11.93 -13.85
N LEU A 8 -17.84 11.37 -14.83
CA LEU A 8 -17.17 12.12 -15.88
C LEU A 8 -17.75 11.75 -17.24
N PRO A 9 -18.27 12.71 -18.02
CA PRO A 9 -18.58 12.45 -19.41
C PRO A 9 -17.28 12.21 -20.18
N ILE A 10 -17.22 11.13 -20.95
CA ILE A 10 -16.02 10.77 -21.72
C ILE A 10 -16.40 10.44 -23.17
N LYS A 11 -15.41 10.62 -24.06
CA LYS A 11 -15.48 10.25 -25.48
C LYS A 11 -14.21 9.53 -25.87
N GLY A 12 -14.27 8.70 -26.90
CA GLY A 12 -13.10 8.02 -27.41
C GLY A 12 -13.39 7.02 -28.52
N SER A 13 -12.42 6.16 -28.79
CA SER A 13 -12.51 5.07 -29.77
C SER A 13 -12.28 3.71 -29.13
N ILE A 14 -12.79 2.66 -29.78
CA ILE A 14 -12.53 1.27 -29.38
C ILE A 14 -11.34 0.75 -30.17
N SER A 15 -10.39 0.11 -29.48
CA SER A 15 -9.22 -0.53 -30.07
C SER A 15 -9.14 -1.98 -29.60
N ASP A 16 -9.03 -2.91 -30.54
CA ASP A 16 -8.80 -4.33 -30.25
C ASP A 16 -7.31 -4.56 -29.97
N GLY A 17 -6.94 -4.68 -28.70
CA GLY A 17 -5.59 -5.06 -28.27
C GLY A 17 -5.58 -6.48 -27.72
N ASP A 18 -4.76 -7.37 -28.29
CA ASP A 18 -4.58 -8.78 -27.87
C ASP A 18 -5.89 -9.51 -27.52
N GLY A 19 -6.92 -9.35 -28.36
CA GLY A 19 -8.21 -10.03 -28.21
C GLY A 19 -9.14 -9.50 -27.10
N THR A 20 -8.78 -8.38 -26.45
CA THR A 20 -9.65 -7.69 -25.49
C THR A 20 -9.97 -6.28 -26.02
N PRO A 21 -11.23 -5.94 -26.34
CA PRO A 21 -11.59 -4.59 -26.76
C PRO A 21 -11.30 -3.59 -25.64
N GLN A 22 -10.62 -2.49 -25.96
CA GLN A 22 -10.24 -1.44 -25.03
C GLN A 22 -10.74 -0.09 -25.53
N VAL A 23 -10.90 0.84 -24.62
CA VAL A 23 -11.52 2.14 -24.87
C VAL A 23 -10.48 3.23 -24.75
N VAL A 24 -10.02 3.80 -25.86
CA VAL A 24 -9.04 4.88 -25.86
C VAL A 24 -9.77 6.22 -25.79
N LEU A 25 -9.57 6.99 -24.72
CA LEU A 25 -10.23 8.29 -24.55
C LEU A 25 -9.68 9.33 -25.53
N THR A 26 -10.55 10.19 -26.06
CA THR A 26 -10.18 11.39 -26.85
C THR A 26 -9.53 12.45 -25.97
N GLU A 27 -9.97 12.55 -24.72
CA GLU A 27 -9.42 13.48 -23.74
C GLU A 27 -8.86 12.67 -22.56
N ARG A 28 -7.65 13.03 -22.14
CA ARG A 28 -7.01 12.41 -20.98
C ARG A 28 -7.79 12.72 -19.71
N LEU A 29 -7.92 11.74 -18.82
CA LEU A 29 -8.38 11.99 -17.45
C LEU A 29 -7.27 12.72 -16.67
N VAL A 30 -7.40 14.04 -16.53
CA VAL A 30 -6.48 14.88 -15.76
C VAL A 30 -6.83 14.79 -14.27
N GLY A 31 -5.84 14.56 -13.40
CA GLY A 31 -6.04 14.47 -11.93
C GLY A 31 -6.51 13.11 -11.39
N TYR A 32 -6.61 12.10 -12.26
CA TYR A 32 -6.98 10.73 -11.90
C TYR A 32 -5.80 9.79 -12.20
N ASP A 33 -5.12 9.35 -11.14
CA ASP A 33 -3.90 8.54 -11.25
C ASP A 33 -4.13 7.22 -12.00
N THR A 34 -3.06 6.72 -12.64
CA THR A 34 -3.02 5.44 -13.35
C THR A 34 -3.45 4.28 -12.43
N PHE A 35 -4.19 3.31 -12.96
CA PHE A 35 -4.66 2.08 -12.30
C PHE A 35 -5.89 2.20 -11.39
N LEU A 36 -6.67 3.27 -11.52
CA LEU A 36 -7.99 3.34 -10.90
C LEU A 36 -8.99 2.40 -11.58
N THR A 37 -9.92 1.85 -10.80
CA THR A 37 -11.09 1.14 -11.32
C THR A 37 -12.30 2.07 -11.33
N GLY A 38 -13.09 1.99 -12.39
CA GLY A 38 -14.36 2.71 -12.52
C GLY A 38 -15.44 1.85 -13.15
N VAL A 39 -16.65 2.40 -13.22
CA VAL A 39 -17.77 1.80 -13.95
C VAL A 39 -18.10 2.70 -15.13
N LEU A 40 -18.01 2.15 -16.33
CA LEU A 40 -18.32 2.84 -17.56
C LEU A 40 -19.76 2.53 -17.98
N ASP A 41 -20.61 3.56 -18.01
CA ASP A 41 -21.95 3.47 -18.58
C ASP A 41 -21.87 3.72 -20.10
N ILE A 42 -22.16 2.69 -20.89
CA ILE A 42 -22.29 2.73 -22.36
C ILE A 42 -23.68 2.23 -22.74
N GLY A 43 -24.50 3.09 -23.33
CA GLY A 43 -25.88 2.74 -23.68
C GLY A 43 -26.69 2.31 -22.45
N GLN A 44 -27.16 1.06 -22.43
CA GLN A 44 -27.84 0.44 -21.27
C GLN A 44 -26.92 -0.50 -20.46
N GLN A 45 -25.64 -0.59 -20.81
CA GLN A 45 -24.67 -1.48 -20.17
C GLN A 45 -23.80 -0.71 -19.18
N ARG A 46 -23.50 -1.37 -18.05
CA ARG A 46 -22.51 -0.93 -17.07
C ARG A 46 -21.32 -1.86 -17.13
N VAL A 47 -20.18 -1.33 -17.53
CA VAL A 47 -18.96 -2.11 -17.76
C VAL A 47 -17.92 -1.70 -16.72
N PRO A 48 -17.51 -2.61 -15.81
CA PRO A 48 -16.36 -2.36 -14.96
C PRO A 48 -15.09 -2.22 -15.81
N VAL A 49 -14.35 -1.13 -15.59
CA VAL A 49 -13.14 -0.81 -16.36
C VAL A 49 -11.96 -0.48 -15.46
N ARG A 50 -10.76 -0.84 -15.92
CA ARG A 50 -9.49 -0.34 -15.41
C ARG A 50 -9.05 0.86 -16.23
N ILE A 51 -8.64 1.92 -15.54
CA ILE A 51 -8.19 3.17 -16.12
C ILE A 51 -6.66 3.12 -16.19
N ILE A 52 -6.13 3.13 -17.41
CA ILE A 52 -4.70 3.10 -17.67
C ILE A 52 -4.34 4.41 -18.37
N THR A 53 -3.75 5.33 -17.62
CA THR A 53 -3.26 6.60 -18.15
C THR A 53 -1.78 6.46 -18.50
N LEU A 54 -1.44 6.60 -19.78
CA LEU A 54 -0.10 6.54 -20.37
C LEU A 54 0.19 7.88 -21.06
N ASP A 55 1.09 8.69 -20.52
CA ASP A 55 1.46 10.00 -21.07
C ASP A 55 0.24 10.87 -21.44
N ASP A 56 -0.09 11.02 -22.72
CA ASP A 56 -1.22 11.80 -23.25
C ASP A 56 -2.50 10.99 -23.50
N VAL A 57 -2.44 9.66 -23.33
CA VAL A 57 -3.53 8.74 -23.62
C VAL A 57 -4.13 8.16 -22.34
N THR A 58 -5.45 8.06 -22.28
CA THR A 58 -6.13 7.23 -21.27
C THR A 58 -6.83 6.07 -21.94
N VAL A 59 -6.62 4.87 -21.43
CA VAL A 59 -7.23 3.64 -21.93
C VAL A 59 -8.09 3.02 -20.83
N LEU A 60 -9.37 2.78 -21.11
CA LEU A 60 -10.25 2.01 -20.25
C LEU A 60 -10.28 0.57 -20.75
N ARG A 61 -9.77 -0.34 -19.94
CA ARG A 61 -9.77 -1.77 -20.22
C ARG A 61 -10.90 -2.44 -19.44
N PRO A 62 -11.87 -3.09 -20.09
CA PRO A 62 -12.86 -3.90 -19.40
C PRO A 62 -12.22 -4.94 -18.49
N VAL A 63 -12.84 -5.18 -17.32
CA VAL A 63 -12.44 -6.27 -16.43
C VAL A 63 -12.76 -7.63 -17.07
N GLU A 64 -13.86 -7.70 -17.83
CA GLU A 64 -14.27 -8.88 -18.60
C GLU A 64 -14.15 -8.63 -20.10
N ALA A 65 -13.52 -9.54 -20.83
CA ALA A 65 -13.18 -9.33 -22.25
C ALA A 65 -14.39 -9.23 -23.19
N THR A 66 -15.54 -9.76 -22.80
CA THR A 66 -16.78 -9.75 -23.59
C THR A 66 -17.61 -8.50 -23.39
N ALA A 67 -17.28 -7.63 -22.42
CA ALA A 67 -18.16 -6.56 -21.97
C ALA A 67 -18.33 -5.41 -22.98
N LEU A 68 -17.49 -5.34 -24.02
CA LEU A 68 -17.59 -4.37 -25.12
C LEU A 68 -17.81 -5.03 -26.49
N ALA A 69 -18.17 -6.32 -26.53
CA ALA A 69 -18.39 -7.02 -27.79
C ALA A 69 -19.57 -6.40 -28.57
N GLY A 70 -19.30 -5.90 -29.79
CA GLY A 70 -20.31 -5.32 -30.69
C GLY A 70 -20.53 -3.81 -30.54
N ALA A 71 -19.68 -3.09 -29.80
CA ALA A 71 -19.73 -1.63 -29.72
C ALA A 71 -19.10 -0.96 -30.97
N THR A 72 -19.53 0.27 -31.27
CA THR A 72 -19.09 1.06 -32.44
C THR A 72 -17.66 1.59 -32.28
N ASP A 73 -16.96 1.84 -33.40
CA ASP A 73 -15.57 2.35 -33.44
C ASP A 73 -15.35 3.63 -32.61
N THR A 74 -16.40 4.45 -32.44
CA THR A 74 -16.41 5.63 -31.59
C THR A 74 -17.47 5.47 -30.51
N TYR A 75 -17.20 5.98 -29.30
CA TYR A 75 -18.13 5.91 -28.19
C TYR A 75 -18.17 7.24 -27.40
N SER A 76 -19.31 7.44 -26.72
CA SER A 76 -19.55 8.50 -25.75
C SER A 76 -20.28 7.87 -24.56
N GLY A 77 -19.82 8.13 -23.35
CA GLY A 77 -20.37 7.49 -22.14
C GLY A 77 -20.10 8.29 -20.87
N VAL A 78 -20.52 7.75 -19.74
CA VAL A 78 -20.24 8.33 -18.42
C VAL A 78 -19.37 7.36 -17.63
N LEU A 79 -18.19 7.82 -17.23
CA LEU A 79 -17.30 7.08 -16.35
C LEU A 79 -17.56 7.47 -14.91
N HIS A 80 -18.00 6.50 -14.12
CA HIS A 80 -18.21 6.63 -12.69
C HIS A 80 -16.97 6.17 -11.94
N LEU A 81 -16.38 7.10 -11.20
CA LEU A 81 -15.18 6.87 -10.40
C LEU A 81 -15.57 6.64 -8.95
N SER A 82 -15.03 5.56 -8.39
CA SER A 82 -15.17 5.24 -6.97
C SER A 82 -14.26 6.10 -6.08
N HIS A 83 -13.36 6.90 -6.67
CA HIS A 83 -12.36 7.72 -5.96
C HIS A 83 -12.30 9.13 -6.57
N GLY A 84 -12.22 10.15 -5.71
CA GLY A 84 -12.10 11.54 -6.15
C GLY A 84 -10.75 11.90 -6.77
N SER A 85 -10.72 13.05 -7.46
CA SER A 85 -9.47 13.66 -7.96
C SER A 85 -8.53 13.90 -6.78
N ARG A 86 -7.34 13.29 -6.81
CA ARG A 86 -6.33 13.50 -5.77
C ARG A 86 -5.41 14.59 -6.24
N ARG A 87 -5.40 15.73 -5.54
CA ARG A 87 -4.31 16.70 -5.67
C ARG A 87 -3.02 16.01 -5.24
N ARG A 88 -2.06 15.89 -6.15
CA ARG A 88 -0.74 15.34 -5.84
C ARG A 88 -0.08 16.20 -4.76
N THR A 89 0.37 15.56 -3.70
CA THR A 89 0.90 16.25 -2.54
C THR A 89 2.39 16.51 -2.73
N ILE A 90 2.80 17.78 -2.65
CA ILE A 90 4.19 18.19 -2.79
C ILE A 90 5.06 17.44 -1.75
N PRO A 91 6.15 16.75 -2.17
CA PRO A 91 7.10 16.12 -1.27
C PRO A 91 7.75 17.13 -0.32
N GLU A 92 7.97 16.74 0.94
CA GLU A 92 8.48 17.63 1.98
C GLU A 92 9.88 18.18 1.65
N ASP A 93 10.75 17.35 1.06
CA ASP A 93 12.09 17.75 0.62
C ASP A 93 12.05 18.81 -0.49
N LEU A 94 11.13 18.67 -1.44
CA LEU A 94 10.87 19.70 -2.45
C LEU A 94 10.29 20.97 -1.83
N ALA A 95 9.32 20.85 -0.91
CA ALA A 95 8.72 21.99 -0.24
C ALA A 95 9.74 22.78 0.60
N LEU A 96 10.60 22.08 1.34
CA LEU A 96 11.67 22.66 2.15
C LEU A 96 12.67 23.42 1.26
N GLU A 97 13.07 22.81 0.14
CA GLU A 97 14.12 23.34 -0.73
C GLU A 97 13.63 24.51 -1.60
N VAL A 98 12.33 24.53 -1.95
CA VAL A 98 11.64 25.68 -2.56
C VAL A 98 11.50 26.83 -1.55
N SER A 99 11.10 26.52 -0.32
CA SER A 99 10.98 27.50 0.78
C SER A 99 12.34 28.12 1.12
N ARG A 100 13.40 27.31 1.18
CA ARG A 100 14.79 27.74 1.41
C ARG A 100 15.29 28.72 0.35
N ARG A 101 14.77 28.64 -0.88
CA ARG A 101 15.08 29.56 -1.98
C ARG A 101 14.18 30.78 -2.06
N HIS A 102 13.25 30.96 -1.11
CA HIS A 102 12.22 32.00 -1.17
C HIS A 102 11.43 31.94 -2.49
N ARG A 103 11.01 30.75 -2.91
CA ARG A 103 10.22 30.52 -4.12
C ARG A 103 8.89 29.83 -3.78
N THR A 104 7.95 29.81 -4.72
CA THR A 104 6.64 29.17 -4.55
C THR A 104 6.27 28.25 -5.71
N LEU A 105 5.66 27.12 -5.37
CA LEU A 105 5.02 26.20 -6.31
C LEU A 105 3.57 26.59 -6.61
N ASP A 106 2.98 27.54 -5.86
CA ASP A 106 1.57 27.93 -5.95
C ASP A 106 1.23 28.62 -7.28
N LEU A 107 2.25 29.12 -7.98
CA LEU A 107 2.13 29.74 -9.30
C LEU A 107 2.22 28.73 -10.45
N LEU A 108 2.57 27.48 -10.17
CA LEU A 108 2.50 26.41 -11.16
C LEU A 108 1.05 26.00 -11.40
N ASP A 109 0.69 25.82 -12.67
CA ASP A 109 -0.58 25.17 -12.98
C ASP A 109 -0.54 23.65 -12.67
N GLU A 110 -1.68 22.99 -12.76
CA GLU A 110 -1.80 21.56 -12.43
C GLU A 110 -1.01 20.63 -13.38
N ALA A 111 -0.69 21.09 -14.59
CA ALA A 111 0.17 20.36 -15.52
C ALA A 111 1.65 20.54 -15.17
N GLU A 112 2.08 21.76 -14.89
CA GLU A 112 3.45 22.10 -14.51
C GLU A 112 3.84 21.44 -13.18
N LEU A 113 2.97 21.50 -12.17
CA LEU A 113 3.19 20.84 -10.89
C LEU A 113 3.33 19.33 -11.07
N ARG A 114 2.52 18.73 -11.94
CA ARG A 114 2.58 17.30 -12.24
C ARG A 114 3.88 16.92 -12.94
N TYR A 115 4.36 17.71 -13.91
CA TYR A 115 5.64 17.44 -14.56
C TYR A 115 6.80 17.51 -13.57
N ALA A 116 6.79 18.51 -12.67
CA ALA A 116 7.79 18.63 -11.62
C ALA A 116 7.78 17.42 -10.68
N LEU A 117 6.60 16.94 -10.27
CA LEU A 117 6.49 15.79 -9.37
C LEU A 117 6.86 14.46 -10.05
N THR A 118 6.45 14.22 -11.29
CA THR A 118 6.85 13.03 -12.05
C THR A 118 8.37 13.03 -12.31
N PHE A 119 8.92 14.18 -12.70
CA PHE A 119 10.37 14.33 -12.87
C PHE A 119 11.12 14.00 -11.57
N LEU A 120 10.57 14.38 -10.41
CA LEU A 120 11.17 14.04 -9.12
C LEU A 120 11.03 12.55 -8.75
N GLU A 121 9.90 11.92 -9.06
CA GLU A 121 9.60 10.51 -8.75
C GLU A 121 10.46 9.51 -9.54
N GLU A 122 10.89 9.87 -10.75
CA GLU A 122 11.75 9.03 -11.60
C GLU A 122 13.23 8.98 -11.14
N ALA A 123 13.58 9.61 -10.01
CA ALA A 123 14.93 9.58 -9.49
C ALA A 123 15.26 8.19 -8.92
N THR A 124 16.27 7.52 -9.49
CA THR A 124 16.68 6.15 -9.10
C THR A 124 17.66 6.12 -7.93
N THR A 125 18.20 7.28 -7.52
CA THR A 125 19.14 7.42 -6.40
C THR A 125 18.90 8.73 -5.67
N GLU A 126 19.33 8.81 -4.40
CA GLU A 126 19.23 10.02 -3.59
C GLU A 126 19.97 11.21 -4.23
N THR A 127 21.15 10.97 -4.82
CA THR A 127 21.91 12.01 -5.52
C THR A 127 21.15 12.58 -6.72
N ILE A 128 20.48 11.71 -7.51
CA ILE A 128 19.65 12.15 -8.64
C ILE A 128 18.44 12.92 -8.12
N ARG A 129 17.83 12.46 -7.02
CA ARG A 129 16.68 13.12 -6.40
C ARG A 129 17.03 14.55 -5.99
N GLN A 130 18.11 14.74 -5.24
CA GLN A 130 18.57 16.06 -4.80
C GLN A 130 18.89 17.01 -5.97
N ALA A 131 19.53 16.49 -7.03
CA ALA A 131 19.80 17.28 -8.23
C ALA A 131 18.51 17.73 -8.92
N ARG A 132 17.49 16.87 -8.99
CA ARG A 132 16.19 17.21 -9.59
C ARG A 132 15.39 18.18 -8.75
N ILE A 133 15.43 18.07 -7.42
CA ILE A 133 14.84 19.05 -6.51
C ILE A 133 15.44 20.43 -6.76
N ALA A 134 16.77 20.54 -6.86
CA ALA A 134 17.43 21.81 -7.13
C ALA A 134 16.96 22.44 -8.46
N VAL A 135 16.83 21.63 -9.52
CA VAL A 135 16.33 22.08 -10.84
C VAL A 135 14.90 22.60 -10.75
N ILE A 136 13.99 21.86 -10.09
CA ILE A 136 12.60 22.29 -9.91
C ILE A 136 12.55 23.59 -9.11
N ALA A 137 13.30 23.65 -8.00
CA ALA A 137 13.34 24.81 -7.13
C ALA A 137 13.89 26.05 -7.83
N ASP A 138 14.84 25.93 -8.76
CA ASP A 138 15.37 27.06 -9.53
C ASP A 138 14.41 27.54 -10.65
N ALA A 139 13.49 26.68 -11.11
CA ALA A 139 12.55 26.99 -12.19
C ALA A 139 11.29 27.73 -11.73
N VAL A 140 10.92 27.62 -10.45
CA VAL A 140 9.65 28.14 -9.90
C VAL A 140 9.78 29.59 -9.43
N ALA A 141 8.69 30.37 -9.46
CA ALA A 141 8.74 31.83 -9.22
C ALA A 141 9.19 32.22 -7.80
N SER A 142 9.88 33.36 -7.67
CA SER A 142 10.31 33.93 -6.37
C SER A 142 9.16 34.59 -5.62
N VAL A 143 9.16 34.47 -4.30
CA VAL A 143 8.18 35.07 -3.39
C VAL A 143 8.80 36.31 -2.76
N ASP A 144 8.25 37.49 -3.07
CA ASP A 144 8.52 38.69 -2.29
C ASP A 144 7.76 38.58 -0.95
N SER A 145 8.50 38.66 0.16
CA SER A 145 8.04 38.40 1.54
C SER A 145 6.96 39.40 2.03
N PRO A 146 6.07 39.04 2.99
CA PRO A 146 6.50 38.92 4.40
C PRO A 146 5.84 37.83 5.28
N ALA A 147 6.59 37.51 6.34
CA ALA A 147 6.22 37.09 7.71
C ALA A 147 5.69 35.67 7.99
N SER A 148 6.44 35.03 8.89
CA SER A 148 6.37 33.70 9.49
C SER A 148 5.36 33.56 10.63
N GLU A 149 4.71 32.40 10.72
CA GLU A 149 4.14 31.86 11.97
C GLU A 149 4.51 30.38 12.11
N GLU A 150 5.11 30.03 13.25
CA GLU A 150 5.39 28.66 13.71
C GLU A 150 4.09 28.00 14.22
N PRO A 151 3.87 26.69 14.09
CA PRO A 151 2.71 26.06 14.72
C PRO A 151 3.03 25.59 16.14
N GLU A 152 2.18 26.03 17.06
CA GLU A 152 2.10 25.62 18.46
C GLU A 152 1.76 24.13 18.62
N SER A 153 2.31 23.55 19.69
CA SER A 153 1.94 22.26 20.25
C SER A 153 0.48 22.24 20.68
N ASN A 154 -0.28 21.24 20.22
CA ASN A 154 -1.62 20.97 20.73
C ASN A 154 -1.67 19.61 21.42
N ASP A 155 -1.54 19.62 22.74
CA ASP A 155 -2.07 18.57 23.61
C ASP A 155 -3.60 18.71 23.62
N GLY A 156 -4.33 17.73 23.09
CA GLY A 156 -5.80 17.79 23.07
C GLY A 156 -6.50 16.54 22.53
N ASP A 157 -7.11 15.80 23.46
CA ASP A 157 -8.32 14.97 23.33
C ASP A 157 -8.29 13.77 22.35
N HIS A 158 -8.18 12.56 22.91
CA HIS A 158 -8.26 11.28 22.19
C HIS A 158 -9.69 10.95 21.75
N SER A 159 -10.28 11.77 20.89
CA SER A 159 -11.37 11.34 20.02
C SER A 159 -10.75 10.46 18.92
N ALA A 160 -11.11 9.17 18.86
CA ALA A 160 -10.58 8.25 17.84
C ALA A 160 -10.71 8.85 16.43
N ALA A 161 -9.56 9.17 15.83
CA ALA A 161 -9.50 9.76 14.49
C ALA A 161 -10.16 8.83 13.47
N ALA A 162 -10.84 9.39 12.47
CA ALA A 162 -11.49 8.60 11.44
C ALA A 162 -10.46 7.73 10.71
N PRO A 163 -10.78 6.45 10.43
CA PRO A 163 -9.86 5.54 9.76
C PRO A 163 -9.58 6.05 8.32
N ALA A 164 -8.33 5.98 7.90
CA ALA A 164 -7.87 6.48 6.61
C ALA A 164 -7.17 5.40 5.75
N LEU A 165 -6.72 4.29 6.36
CA LEU A 165 -5.95 3.26 5.69
C LEU A 165 -6.18 1.88 6.30
N VAL A 166 -6.31 0.86 5.45
CA VAL A 166 -6.18 -0.53 5.87
C VAL A 166 -4.79 -1.04 5.51
N THR A 167 -4.09 -1.55 6.50
CA THR A 167 -2.86 -2.33 6.30
C THR A 167 -3.16 -3.79 6.55
N VAL A 168 -2.67 -4.69 5.70
CA VAL A 168 -2.99 -6.11 5.80
C VAL A 168 -1.72 -6.94 5.71
N ASP A 169 -1.59 -7.95 6.58
CA ASP A 169 -0.53 -8.95 6.45
C ASP A 169 -0.77 -9.83 5.22
N VAL A 170 0.30 -10.43 4.68
CA VAL A 170 0.21 -11.30 3.51
C VAL A 170 0.06 -12.76 3.90
N GLY A 171 0.99 -13.30 4.68
CA GLY A 171 1.14 -14.73 4.89
C GLY A 171 0.36 -15.21 6.10
N GLY A 172 -0.65 -16.07 5.88
CA GLY A 172 -1.58 -16.47 6.94
C GLY A 172 -2.86 -15.63 6.97
N THR A 173 -2.83 -14.45 6.35
CA THR A 173 -3.98 -13.54 6.26
C THR A 173 -4.61 -13.48 4.86
N ILE A 174 -3.84 -13.15 3.82
CA ILE A 174 -4.32 -13.10 2.42
C ILE A 174 -4.15 -14.46 1.73
N GLY A 175 -3.06 -15.16 2.05
CA GLY A 175 -2.72 -16.40 1.39
C GLY A 175 -1.61 -17.15 2.08
N THR A 176 -1.16 -18.22 1.43
CA THR A 176 -0.09 -19.10 1.92
C THR A 176 0.88 -19.42 0.80
N THR A 177 2.07 -19.88 1.20
CA THR A 177 3.08 -20.42 0.31
C THR A 177 3.24 -21.92 0.58
N ASP A 178 3.45 -22.72 -0.47
CA ASP A 178 3.49 -24.18 -0.37
C ASP A 178 4.74 -24.73 0.34
N SER A 179 5.80 -23.92 0.50
CA SER A 179 7.08 -24.35 1.06
C SER A 179 7.47 -23.57 2.31
N PRO A 180 8.11 -24.24 3.30
CA PRO A 180 8.67 -23.55 4.45
C PRO A 180 9.82 -22.64 4.01
N GLY A 181 9.71 -21.36 4.35
CA GLY A 181 10.69 -20.35 3.97
C GLY A 181 12.04 -20.48 4.70
N ILE A 182 12.99 -19.61 4.33
CA ILE A 182 14.33 -19.50 4.91
C ILE A 182 14.25 -19.40 6.44
N THR A 183 13.28 -18.64 6.93
CA THR A 183 13.05 -18.46 8.36
C THR A 183 12.80 -19.79 9.06
N ALA A 184 11.94 -20.64 8.51
CA ALA A 184 11.63 -21.95 9.10
C ALA A 184 12.85 -22.89 9.08
N ALA A 185 13.62 -22.89 7.99
CA ALA A 185 14.84 -23.68 7.89
C ALA A 185 15.90 -23.24 8.92
N LEU A 186 16.14 -21.93 9.06
CA LEU A 186 17.11 -21.39 10.00
C LEU A 186 16.71 -21.59 11.46
N VAL A 187 15.41 -21.48 11.77
CA VAL A 187 14.88 -21.81 13.10
C VAL A 187 15.11 -23.28 13.43
N ALA A 188 14.84 -24.19 12.48
CA ALA A 188 15.03 -25.63 12.69
C ALA A 188 16.51 -26.02 12.87
N ALA A 189 17.43 -25.29 12.24
CA ALA A 189 18.87 -25.51 12.37
C ALA A 189 19.46 -24.92 13.66
N SER A 190 18.80 -23.95 14.28
CA SER A 190 19.31 -23.24 15.46
C SER A 190 19.10 -24.02 16.75
N PRO A 191 20.10 -24.09 17.66
CA PRO A 191 19.91 -24.64 19.00
C PRO A 191 19.14 -23.71 19.95
N LEU A 192 18.78 -22.49 19.50
CA LEU A 192 18.05 -21.54 20.32
C LEU A 192 16.57 -21.95 20.47
N ALA A 193 15.92 -21.44 21.51
CA ALA A 193 14.48 -21.55 21.60
C ALA A 193 13.83 -20.88 20.38
N ARG A 194 12.79 -21.51 19.82
CA ARG A 194 12.09 -21.03 18.60
C ARG A 194 11.76 -19.54 18.67
N ARG A 195 11.26 -19.06 19.80
CA ARG A 195 10.89 -17.65 20.01
C ARG A 195 12.09 -16.71 19.84
N ASP A 196 13.25 -17.08 20.37
CA ASP A 196 14.46 -16.25 20.29
C ASP A 196 15.06 -16.28 18.88
N ALA A 197 15.07 -17.44 18.22
CA ALA A 197 15.52 -17.57 16.83
C ALA A 197 14.66 -16.71 15.89
N VAL A 198 13.32 -16.77 16.01
CA VAL A 198 12.39 -15.96 15.20
C VAL A 198 12.59 -14.46 15.47
N ARG A 199 12.80 -14.04 16.72
CA ARG A 199 13.11 -12.65 17.05
C ARG A 199 14.38 -12.17 16.34
N LEU A 200 15.47 -12.93 16.44
CA LEU A 200 16.75 -12.58 15.80
C LEU A 200 16.64 -12.52 14.27
N LEU A 201 15.88 -13.44 13.66
CA LEU A 201 15.63 -13.44 12.22
C LEU A 201 14.82 -12.22 11.78
N ARG A 202 13.81 -11.81 12.56
CA ARG A 202 13.07 -10.57 12.29
C ARG A 202 13.99 -9.35 12.30
N GLU A 203 14.84 -9.24 13.32
CA GLU A 203 15.73 -8.08 13.50
C GLU A 203 16.85 -7.97 12.45
N ARG A 204 17.34 -9.12 11.94
CA ARG A 204 18.58 -9.18 11.15
C ARG A 204 18.40 -9.64 9.71
N LEU A 205 17.41 -10.50 9.46
CA LEU A 205 17.19 -11.09 8.13
C LEU A 205 16.00 -10.44 7.42
N HIS A 206 14.88 -10.22 8.12
CA HIS A 206 13.68 -9.62 7.52
C HIS A 206 13.83 -8.13 7.24
N THR A 207 14.73 -7.43 7.92
CA THR A 207 15.03 -6.00 7.73
C THR A 207 16.16 -5.76 6.72
N ALA A 208 16.89 -6.81 6.34
CA ALA A 208 18.03 -6.69 5.44
C ALA A 208 17.56 -6.43 3.99
N PRO A 209 18.07 -5.38 3.32
CA PRO A 209 17.71 -5.09 1.93
C PRO A 209 18.33 -6.06 0.92
N ALA A 210 19.39 -6.76 1.32
CA ALA A 210 20.06 -7.79 0.53
C ALA A 210 20.68 -8.85 1.44
N ILE A 211 20.74 -10.11 0.97
CA ILE A 211 21.46 -11.20 1.65
C ILE A 211 22.90 -11.22 1.16
N THR A 212 23.74 -10.38 1.78
CA THR A 212 25.19 -10.38 1.56
C THR A 212 25.88 -11.44 2.42
N ASP A 213 27.15 -11.76 2.13
CA ASP A 213 27.93 -12.67 2.99
C ASP A 213 28.04 -12.15 4.43
N GLN A 214 28.13 -10.84 4.61
CA GLN A 214 28.11 -10.22 5.95
C GLN A 214 26.79 -10.51 6.68
N VAL A 215 25.64 -10.33 6.02
CA VAL A 215 24.32 -10.63 6.61
C VAL A 215 24.23 -12.11 6.96
N VAL A 216 24.69 -13.00 6.08
CA VAL A 216 24.71 -14.44 6.33
C VAL A 216 25.57 -14.77 7.56
N GLU A 217 26.78 -14.23 7.65
CA GLU A 217 27.66 -14.43 8.80
C GLU A 217 27.05 -13.92 10.11
N GLU A 218 26.45 -12.73 10.09
CA GLU A 218 25.79 -12.14 11.25
C GLU A 218 24.59 -12.96 11.72
N VAL A 219 23.72 -13.38 10.79
CA VAL A 219 22.56 -14.22 11.08
C VAL A 219 22.99 -15.58 11.63
N CYS A 220 23.93 -16.27 10.96
CA CYS A 220 24.41 -17.57 11.41
C CYS A 220 25.10 -17.51 12.78
N ARG A 221 25.90 -16.46 13.02
CA ARG A 221 26.54 -16.21 14.33
C ARG A 221 25.48 -16.00 15.42
N ALA A 222 24.48 -15.15 15.16
CA ALA A 222 23.40 -14.87 16.11
C ALA A 222 22.58 -16.13 16.42
N LEU A 223 22.32 -16.97 15.41
CA LEU A 223 21.58 -18.21 15.55
C LEU A 223 22.40 -19.39 16.07
N ARG A 224 23.72 -19.23 16.27
CA ARG A 224 24.64 -20.29 16.69
C ARG A 224 24.63 -21.51 15.75
N ILE A 225 24.63 -21.25 14.44
CA ILE A 225 24.70 -22.26 13.38
C ILE A 225 25.90 -22.01 12.48
N PRO A 226 26.46 -23.03 11.81
CA PRO A 226 27.50 -22.83 10.81
C PRO A 226 26.94 -22.10 9.58
N VAL A 227 27.76 -21.28 8.91
CA VAL A 227 27.39 -20.56 7.67
C VAL A 227 26.94 -21.51 6.56
N THR A 228 27.46 -22.74 6.55
CA THR A 228 27.05 -23.80 5.61
C THR A 228 25.60 -24.26 5.80
N ALA A 229 24.96 -23.96 6.93
CA ALA A 229 23.55 -24.25 7.16
C ALA A 229 22.61 -23.17 6.58
N PHE A 230 23.14 -22.03 6.09
CA PHE A 230 22.31 -20.98 5.50
C PHE A 230 21.82 -21.38 4.10
N PRO A 231 20.51 -21.35 3.82
CA PRO A 231 19.97 -21.75 2.52
C PRO A 231 20.19 -20.65 1.47
N ARG A 232 21.34 -20.69 0.79
CA ARG A 232 21.74 -19.69 -0.24
C ARG A 232 20.92 -19.72 -1.53
N HIS A 233 20.24 -20.83 -1.82
CA HIS A 233 19.46 -21.03 -3.05
C HIS A 233 17.95 -21.01 -2.82
N ALA A 234 17.50 -20.45 -1.70
CA ALA A 234 16.07 -20.31 -1.45
C ALA A 234 15.47 -19.30 -2.44
N THR A 235 14.40 -19.73 -3.11
CA THR A 235 13.64 -18.91 -4.05
C THR A 235 12.28 -18.59 -3.47
N ALA A 236 11.71 -17.46 -3.89
CA ALA A 236 10.33 -17.11 -3.55
C ALA A 236 9.38 -18.21 -4.03
N THR A 237 8.55 -18.71 -3.12
CA THR A 237 7.47 -19.62 -3.46
C THR A 237 6.25 -18.79 -3.84
N PRO A 238 5.52 -19.15 -4.92
CA PRO A 238 4.32 -18.42 -5.32
C PRO A 238 3.29 -18.32 -4.19
N LEU A 239 2.76 -17.10 -3.99
CA LEU A 239 1.64 -16.88 -3.09
C LEU A 239 0.36 -17.49 -3.69
N ARG A 240 -0.31 -18.34 -2.91
CA ARG A 240 -1.67 -18.81 -3.19
C ARG A 240 -2.65 -18.07 -2.30
N LEU A 241 -3.56 -17.33 -2.92
CA LEU A 241 -4.63 -16.64 -2.20
C LEU A 241 -5.59 -17.66 -1.58
N PHE A 242 -6.09 -17.35 -0.39
CA PHE A 242 -7.27 -18.05 0.11
C PHE A 242 -8.47 -17.74 -0.80
N THR A 243 -9.43 -18.68 -0.88
CA THR A 243 -10.59 -18.57 -1.77
C THR A 243 -11.44 -17.33 -1.47
N PHE A 244 -11.48 -16.88 -0.22
CA PHE A 244 -12.20 -15.69 0.22
C PHE A 244 -11.41 -14.38 0.06
N ALA A 245 -10.09 -14.43 -0.15
CA ALA A 245 -9.23 -13.26 -0.02
C ALA A 245 -9.52 -12.18 -1.07
N ALA A 246 -9.74 -12.58 -2.33
CA ALA A 246 -10.06 -11.67 -3.42
C ALA A 246 -11.33 -10.85 -3.14
N ALA A 247 -12.44 -11.54 -2.85
CA ALA A 247 -13.72 -10.91 -2.55
C ALA A 247 -13.66 -10.04 -1.27
N ALA A 248 -12.88 -10.45 -0.27
CA ALA A 248 -12.71 -9.67 0.95
C ALA A 248 -11.93 -8.38 0.70
N LEU A 249 -10.81 -8.47 -0.02
CA LEU A 249 -10.00 -7.30 -0.40
C LEU A 249 -10.79 -6.34 -1.28
N GLU A 250 -11.62 -6.84 -2.20
CA GLU A 250 -12.53 -6.02 -3.01
C GLU A 250 -13.51 -5.22 -2.14
N GLN A 251 -14.12 -5.86 -1.15
CA GLN A 251 -15.07 -5.18 -0.27
C GLN A 251 -14.39 -4.14 0.61
N ILE A 252 -13.16 -4.41 1.04
CA ILE A 252 -12.38 -3.49 1.88
C ILE A 252 -11.90 -2.30 1.04
N SER A 253 -11.41 -2.53 -0.19
CA SER A 253 -10.83 -1.49 -1.05
C SER A 253 -11.86 -0.47 -1.53
N VAL A 254 -13.15 -0.80 -1.50
CA VAL A 254 -14.25 0.14 -1.74
C VAL A 254 -14.45 1.12 -0.57
N LEU A 255 -13.99 0.77 0.63
CA LEU A 255 -14.18 1.58 1.84
C LEU A 255 -12.96 2.44 2.16
N LEU A 256 -11.77 1.85 2.08
CA LEU A 256 -10.51 2.49 2.43
C LEU A 256 -9.39 1.98 1.50
N PRO A 257 -8.35 2.80 1.23
CA PRO A 257 -7.13 2.32 0.59
C PRO A 257 -6.55 1.12 1.34
N VAL A 258 -6.03 0.13 0.60
CA VAL A 258 -5.45 -1.09 1.18
C VAL A 258 -3.99 -1.20 0.77
N VAL A 259 -3.13 -1.52 1.73
CA VAL A 259 -1.70 -1.79 1.49
C VAL A 259 -1.25 -3.02 2.24
N THR A 260 -0.25 -3.73 1.73
CA THR A 260 0.34 -4.84 2.51
C THR A 260 1.47 -4.35 3.40
N LEU A 261 1.54 -4.84 4.63
CA LEU A 261 2.70 -4.72 5.52
C LEU A 261 3.11 -6.13 5.95
N SER A 262 4.25 -6.63 5.49
CA SER A 262 4.66 -8.02 5.67
C SER A 262 6.08 -8.18 6.19
N ASN A 263 6.28 -9.16 7.06
CA ASN A 263 7.61 -9.61 7.47
C ASN A 263 8.11 -10.66 6.49
N VAL A 264 8.97 -10.26 5.57
CA VAL A 264 9.48 -11.14 4.51
C VAL A 264 10.93 -10.82 4.21
N THR A 265 11.73 -11.83 3.88
CA THR A 265 13.12 -11.64 3.47
C THR A 265 13.18 -11.05 2.06
N CYS A 266 14.25 -10.33 1.72
CA CYS A 266 14.37 -9.71 0.40
C CYS A 266 14.36 -10.73 -0.77
N VAL A 267 14.71 -11.99 -0.52
CA VAL A 267 14.73 -13.06 -1.53
C VAL A 267 13.40 -13.81 -1.65
N GLU A 268 12.55 -13.76 -0.62
CA GLU A 268 11.20 -14.34 -0.63
C GLU A 268 10.14 -13.31 -1.03
N ALA A 269 10.48 -12.02 -1.04
CA ALA A 269 9.61 -10.93 -1.43
C ALA A 269 9.42 -10.87 -2.97
N ASP A 270 8.54 -11.70 -3.52
CA ASP A 270 8.12 -11.61 -4.93
C ASP A 270 7.10 -10.47 -5.13
N LEU A 271 7.59 -9.24 -5.04
CA LEU A 271 6.77 -8.04 -5.26
C LEU A 271 6.11 -7.99 -6.65
N PRO A 272 6.76 -8.39 -7.76
CA PRO A 272 6.10 -8.44 -9.07
C PRO A 272 4.88 -9.37 -9.08
N GLN A 273 5.00 -10.59 -8.53
CA GLN A 273 3.88 -11.51 -8.44
C GLN A 273 2.78 -10.98 -7.51
N LEU A 274 3.16 -10.47 -6.33
CA LEU A 274 2.22 -9.93 -5.36
C LEU A 274 1.41 -8.78 -5.96
N ARG A 275 2.08 -7.85 -6.64
CA ARG A 275 1.43 -6.76 -7.39
C ARG A 275 0.47 -7.31 -8.42
N ARG A 276 0.88 -8.27 -9.26
CA ARG A 276 0.00 -8.85 -10.28
C ARG A 276 -1.25 -9.51 -9.67
N LEU A 277 -1.10 -10.21 -8.55
CA LEU A 277 -2.19 -10.91 -7.87
C LEU A 277 -3.17 -9.96 -7.16
N LEU A 278 -2.65 -8.87 -6.56
CA LEU A 278 -3.42 -8.01 -5.66
C LEU A 278 -3.74 -6.62 -6.23
N ALA A 279 -3.20 -6.26 -7.39
CA ALA A 279 -3.37 -4.95 -8.05
C ALA A 279 -4.80 -4.40 -8.08
N PRO A 280 -5.89 -5.21 -8.21
CA PRO A 280 -7.24 -4.65 -8.24
C PRO A 280 -7.66 -4.00 -6.91
N TRP A 281 -7.04 -4.38 -5.79
CA TRP A 281 -7.52 -4.05 -4.46
C TRP A 281 -6.46 -3.43 -3.56
N VAL A 282 -5.18 -3.62 -3.87
CA VAL A 282 -4.05 -3.21 -3.03
C VAL A 282 -3.18 -2.19 -3.75
N ASN A 283 -3.01 -1.02 -3.12
CA ASN A 283 -2.39 0.16 -3.69
C ASN A 283 -0.85 0.16 -3.63
N ASP A 284 -0.24 -0.49 -2.63
CA ASP A 284 1.22 -0.64 -2.53
C ASP A 284 1.59 -1.73 -1.52
N HIS A 285 2.88 -2.09 -1.51
CA HIS A 285 3.43 -3.17 -0.72
C HIS A 285 4.66 -2.73 0.06
N PHE A 286 4.64 -2.99 1.36
CA PHE A 286 5.66 -2.63 2.33
C PHE A 286 6.26 -3.90 2.96
N PRO A 287 7.12 -4.63 2.23
CA PRO A 287 7.86 -5.74 2.82
C PRO A 287 8.92 -5.16 3.78
N SER A 288 9.12 -5.83 4.91
CA SER A 288 10.08 -5.44 5.94
C SER A 288 11.49 -5.23 5.38
N SER A 289 11.89 -6.01 4.38
CA SER A 289 13.20 -5.91 3.75
C SER A 289 13.40 -4.63 2.95
N ARG A 290 12.30 -3.98 2.52
CA ARG A 290 12.33 -2.72 1.78
C ARG A 290 12.23 -1.52 2.72
N ILE A 291 11.40 -1.61 3.76
CA ILE A 291 11.19 -0.51 4.71
C ILE A 291 12.25 -0.48 5.82
N GLY A 292 13.02 -1.56 6.00
CA GLY A 292 14.10 -1.66 7.00
C GLY A 292 13.63 -2.01 8.42
N TYR A 293 12.31 -2.17 8.62
CA TYR A 293 11.69 -2.50 9.91
C TYR A 293 10.72 -3.67 9.74
N ALA A 294 10.64 -4.53 10.75
CA ALA A 294 9.74 -5.69 10.77
C ALA A 294 8.75 -5.56 11.93
N LYS A 295 7.50 -5.95 11.71
CA LYS A 295 6.51 -6.10 12.79
C LYS A 295 7.06 -7.06 13.86
N PRO A 296 6.90 -6.81 15.17
CA PRO A 296 6.04 -5.80 15.78
C PRO A 296 6.72 -4.46 16.13
N ASP A 297 7.85 -4.13 15.52
CA ASP A 297 8.51 -2.85 15.73
C ASP A 297 7.55 -1.69 15.33
N PRO A 298 7.28 -0.71 16.21
CA PRO A 298 6.46 0.46 15.90
C PRO A 298 6.86 1.14 14.58
N ARG A 299 8.16 1.20 14.31
CA ARG A 299 8.74 1.83 13.11
C ARG A 299 8.26 1.18 11.82
N ALA A 300 7.86 -0.09 11.85
CA ALA A 300 7.28 -0.76 10.68
C ALA A 300 5.91 -0.17 10.30
N PHE A 301 5.08 0.17 11.30
CA PHE A 301 3.77 0.79 11.07
C PHE A 301 3.91 2.29 10.79
N GLU A 302 4.76 2.98 11.55
CA GLU A 302 5.08 4.40 11.35
C GLU A 302 5.66 4.66 9.95
N ALA A 303 6.51 3.79 9.42
CA ALA A 303 7.03 3.90 8.06
C ALA A 303 5.91 3.85 7.01
N VAL A 304 4.91 2.98 7.20
CA VAL A 304 3.74 2.94 6.33
C VAL A 304 2.90 4.20 6.49
N ALA A 305 2.62 4.61 7.73
CA ALA A 305 1.86 5.82 8.03
C ALA A 305 2.50 7.07 7.42
N ALA A 306 3.81 7.24 7.57
CA ALA A 306 4.60 8.32 7.01
C ALA A 306 4.53 8.34 5.47
N GLN A 307 4.76 7.20 4.81
CA GLN A 307 4.65 7.11 3.35
C GLN A 307 3.22 7.36 2.85
N ARG A 308 2.21 7.16 3.71
CA ARG A 308 0.80 7.46 3.44
C ARG A 308 0.32 8.82 3.96
N ARG A 309 1.18 9.57 4.65
CA ARG A 309 0.91 10.89 5.25
C ARG A 309 -0.34 10.90 6.13
N ILE A 310 -0.45 9.87 6.97
CA ILE A 310 -1.52 9.76 7.97
C ILE A 310 -0.91 9.58 9.36
N ASP A 311 -1.70 9.87 10.39
CA ASP A 311 -1.35 9.46 11.75
C ASP A 311 -1.55 7.94 11.91
N PRO A 312 -0.66 7.21 12.61
CA PRO A 312 -0.83 5.77 12.85
C PRO A 312 -2.16 5.39 13.49
N THR A 313 -2.79 6.28 14.28
CA THR A 313 -4.12 6.06 14.88
C THR A 313 -5.25 5.98 13.84
N GLN A 314 -5.01 6.45 12.62
CA GLN A 314 -5.95 6.35 11.50
C GLN A 314 -5.81 5.02 10.73
N MET A 315 -4.89 4.15 11.14
CA MET A 315 -4.69 2.85 10.52
C MET A 315 -5.59 1.77 11.13
N VAL A 316 -6.09 0.89 10.29
CA VAL A 316 -6.65 -0.40 10.68
C VAL A 316 -5.71 -1.49 10.15
N HIS A 317 -5.06 -2.22 11.05
CA HIS A 317 -4.21 -3.35 10.67
C HIS A 317 -4.96 -4.68 10.76
N ILE A 318 -4.85 -5.53 9.74
CA ILE A 318 -5.45 -6.86 9.70
C ILE A 318 -4.34 -7.90 9.57
N GLY A 319 -4.26 -8.83 10.50
CA GLY A 319 -3.22 -9.87 10.49
C GLY A 319 -3.55 -11.06 11.38
N ASP A 320 -2.82 -12.17 11.23
CA ASP A 320 -3.07 -13.43 11.93
C ASP A 320 -2.09 -13.67 13.10
N ASP A 321 -0.94 -13.00 13.12
CA ASP A 321 0.06 -13.12 14.18
C ASP A 321 -0.24 -12.13 15.31
N TRP A 322 -0.56 -12.66 16.49
CA TRP A 322 -0.90 -11.84 17.66
C TRP A 322 0.23 -10.90 18.08
N GLU A 323 1.48 -11.38 18.09
CA GLU A 323 2.60 -10.57 18.54
C GLU A 323 2.96 -9.52 17.48
N CYS A 324 3.14 -9.96 16.23
CA CYS A 324 3.58 -9.12 15.12
C CYS A 324 2.52 -8.09 14.72
N ASP A 325 1.31 -8.57 14.43
CA ASP A 325 0.28 -7.78 13.76
C ASP A 325 -0.51 -6.98 14.80
N ILE A 326 -0.92 -7.64 15.87
CA ILE A 326 -1.90 -7.06 16.81
C ILE A 326 -1.21 -6.22 17.87
N LEU A 327 -0.25 -6.79 18.60
CA LEU A 327 0.52 -6.01 19.57
C LEU A 327 1.40 -4.96 18.88
N GLY A 328 1.89 -5.23 17.67
CA GLY A 328 2.62 -4.25 16.87
C GLY A 328 1.76 -3.04 16.52
N ALA A 329 0.58 -3.25 15.92
CA ALA A 329 -0.30 -2.16 15.51
C ALA A 329 -0.85 -1.36 16.70
N THR A 330 -1.27 -2.04 17.77
CA THR A 330 -1.85 -1.37 18.95
C THR A 330 -0.85 -0.47 19.68
N ARG A 331 0.46 -0.76 19.61
CA ARG A 331 1.51 0.09 20.22
C ARG A 331 1.64 1.47 19.57
N VAL A 332 1.25 1.60 18.30
CA VAL A 332 1.24 2.90 17.60
C VAL A 332 -0.15 3.54 17.63
N GLY A 333 -1.08 3.01 18.43
CA GLY A 333 -2.45 3.51 18.50
C GLY A 333 -3.35 3.10 17.32
N ALA A 334 -2.84 2.29 16.39
CA ALA A 334 -3.65 1.74 15.31
C ALA A 334 -4.68 0.74 15.84
N ARG A 335 -5.84 0.69 15.18
CA ARG A 335 -6.82 -0.36 15.43
C ARG A 335 -6.36 -1.65 14.78
N ALA A 336 -6.59 -2.79 15.44
CA ALA A 336 -6.20 -4.09 14.90
C ALA A 336 -7.40 -5.03 14.75
N ILE A 337 -7.41 -5.82 13.68
CA ILE A 337 -8.35 -6.91 13.47
C ILE A 337 -7.53 -8.20 13.40
N TRP A 338 -7.69 -9.04 14.41
CA TRP A 338 -6.98 -10.30 14.50
C TRP A 338 -7.71 -11.41 13.74
N ILE A 339 -7.03 -12.01 12.78
CA ILE A 339 -7.48 -13.23 12.11
C ILE A 339 -7.15 -14.42 13.00
N SER A 340 -8.13 -14.81 13.81
CA SER A 340 -8.00 -15.89 14.78
C SER A 340 -7.87 -17.27 14.13
N GLY A 341 -8.49 -17.51 12.97
CA GLY A 341 -8.63 -18.86 12.43
C GLY A 341 -9.29 -19.83 13.42
N GLY A 342 -10.15 -19.33 14.31
CA GLY A 342 -10.78 -20.11 15.39
C GLY A 342 -9.89 -20.34 16.62
N ARG A 343 -8.67 -19.77 16.66
CA ARG A 343 -7.81 -19.81 17.84
C ARG A 343 -8.42 -18.98 18.98
N PRO A 344 -8.31 -19.44 20.25
CA PRO A 344 -8.75 -18.66 21.39
C PRO A 344 -7.93 -17.37 21.50
N LEU A 345 -8.58 -16.29 21.96
CA LEU A 345 -7.91 -15.02 22.19
C LEU A 345 -6.74 -15.21 23.18
N PRO A 346 -5.52 -14.75 22.86
CA PRO A 346 -4.41 -14.78 23.80
C PRO A 346 -4.69 -13.92 25.03
N GLU A 347 -4.05 -14.23 26.16
CA GLU A 347 -4.11 -13.37 27.34
C GLU A 347 -3.57 -11.97 27.01
N ALA A 348 -4.41 -10.96 27.20
CA ALA A 348 -4.14 -9.58 26.83
C ALA A 348 -4.69 -8.61 27.87
N THR A 349 -4.08 -7.44 27.98
CA THR A 349 -4.55 -6.36 28.85
C THR A 349 -5.83 -5.73 28.30
N GLU A 350 -6.64 -5.13 29.17
CA GLU A 350 -7.93 -4.54 28.78
C GLU A 350 -7.77 -3.40 27.75
N ALA A 351 -6.70 -2.60 27.88
CA ALA A 351 -6.36 -1.53 26.93
C ALA A 351 -6.01 -2.07 25.52
N VAL A 352 -5.43 -3.27 25.43
CA VAL A 352 -5.21 -3.93 24.13
C VAL A 352 -6.55 -4.40 23.59
N LYS A 353 -7.41 -5.02 24.42
CA LYS A 353 -8.71 -5.53 23.97
C LYS A 353 -9.62 -4.45 23.39
N SER A 354 -9.60 -3.22 23.90
CA SER A 354 -10.44 -2.13 23.39
C SER A 354 -10.12 -1.72 21.94
N ASN A 355 -8.88 -1.95 21.48
CA ASN A 355 -8.42 -1.63 20.12
C ASN A 355 -8.30 -2.85 19.20
N VAL A 356 -8.75 -4.02 19.66
CA VAL A 356 -8.62 -5.28 18.93
C VAL A 356 -10.00 -5.88 18.66
N LEU A 357 -10.29 -6.08 17.38
CA LEU A 357 -11.44 -6.86 16.92
C LEU A 357 -10.96 -8.25 16.49
N VAL A 358 -11.86 -9.23 16.53
CA VAL A 358 -11.53 -10.63 16.22
C VAL A 358 -12.38 -11.10 15.06
N ALA A 359 -11.72 -11.60 14.02
CA ALA A 359 -12.34 -12.23 12.86
C ALA A 359 -11.85 -13.68 12.72
N THR A 360 -12.64 -14.55 12.12
CA THR A 360 -12.21 -15.92 11.80
C THR A 360 -11.25 -15.96 10.62
N ASP A 361 -11.46 -15.07 9.65
CA ASP A 361 -10.76 -14.97 8.38
C ASP A 361 -10.92 -13.54 7.81
N LEU A 362 -10.27 -13.28 6.67
CA LEU A 362 -10.31 -11.97 6.03
C LEU A 362 -11.72 -11.59 5.54
N ALA A 363 -12.58 -12.57 5.18
CA ALA A 363 -13.95 -12.29 4.80
C ALA A 363 -14.78 -11.80 6.00
N ALA A 364 -14.64 -12.41 7.17
CA ALA A 364 -15.27 -11.95 8.40
C ALA A 364 -14.75 -10.55 8.81
N ALA A 365 -13.46 -10.25 8.57
CA ALA A 365 -12.87 -8.95 8.87
C ALA A 365 -13.53 -7.80 8.07
N THR A 366 -14.09 -8.05 6.88
CA THR A 366 -14.79 -7.03 6.09
C THR A 366 -15.94 -6.37 6.86
N GLY A 367 -16.66 -7.13 7.69
CA GLY A 367 -17.75 -6.61 8.52
C GLY A 367 -17.22 -5.60 9.54
N HIS A 368 -16.12 -5.93 10.21
CA HIS A 368 -15.48 -5.03 11.16
C HIS A 368 -14.99 -3.74 10.49
N VAL A 369 -14.36 -3.83 9.31
CA VAL A 369 -13.93 -2.63 8.56
C VAL A 369 -15.11 -1.71 8.25
N ARG A 370 -16.25 -2.24 7.79
CA ARG A 370 -17.46 -1.43 7.55
C ARG A 370 -17.94 -0.70 8.80
N GLU A 371 -18.02 -1.42 9.91
CA GLU A 371 -18.49 -0.88 11.18
C GLU A 371 -17.52 0.18 11.75
N ILE A 372 -16.21 0.00 11.55
CA ILE A 372 -15.18 1.01 11.85
C ILE A 372 -15.41 2.27 11.02
N CYS A 373 -15.57 2.15 9.69
CA CYS A 373 -15.84 3.30 8.82
C CYS A 373 -17.18 3.99 9.13
N ALA A 374 -18.18 3.24 9.59
CA ALA A 374 -19.47 3.78 10.02
C ALA A 374 -19.43 4.44 11.41
N GLY A 375 -18.29 4.43 12.11
CA GLY A 375 -18.13 5.05 13.42
C GLY A 375 -18.81 4.30 14.57
N ARG A 376 -19.16 3.01 14.41
CA ARG A 376 -19.89 2.24 15.42
C ARG A 376 -19.02 1.66 16.54
N TYR A 377 -17.71 1.89 16.46
CA TYR A 377 -16.70 1.51 17.46
C TYR A 377 -15.92 2.74 17.96
N ARG A 378 -16.62 3.88 18.13
CA ARG A 378 -16.05 5.10 18.72
C ARG A 378 -15.95 4.97 20.23
#